data_AF-A0A7W0LXC8-F1
#
_entry.id   AF-A0A7W0LXC8-F1
#
_cell.length_a   1.000
_cell.length_b   1.000
_cell.length_c   1.000
_cell.angle_alpha   90.00
_cell.angle_beta   90.00
_cell.angle_gamma   90.00
#
_symmetry.space_group_name_H-M   'P 1'
#
loop_
_entity.id
_entity.type
_entity.pdbx_description
1 polymer ?
#
loop_
_entity_poly.entity_id
_entity_poly.type
_entity_poly.pdbx_seq_one_letter_code
_entity_poly.pdbx_strand_id
1 'polypeptide(L)'
;AMVNDVSALADPAVAELCAEHGAGLVITHTRAAPKVKDFGEYADVVADVIELLRDRARAARDLGVDEDSLLLDPGFDLAKTPQESVQLLRRLSELEDLGRPLLLAISRKDFIGAITGRRPADRGAGTLGAIEPALNLPGAVLRVHEVAATADFLSVRTALRGESDPPAGPLEAQLRTEEPPRRSGRDQRAGLGRRAVLGETQRG
;
A
#
# COMPACT_ATOMS: atom_id res chain seq x y z
N ALA A 1 -8.16 7.36 -18.68
CA ALA A 1 -7.47 6.09 -18.35
C ALA A 1 -6.02 6.42 -17.99
N MET A 2 -5.27 5.50 -17.37
CA MET A 2 -3.88 5.74 -16.96
C MET A 2 -3.00 4.52 -17.29
N VAL A 3 -1.79 4.76 -17.78
CA VAL A 3 -0.75 3.76 -18.02
C VAL A 3 0.31 3.88 -16.93
N ASN A 4 0.69 2.76 -16.33
CA ASN A 4 1.83 2.69 -15.41
C ASN A 4 3.00 1.99 -16.09
N ASP A 5 3.98 2.78 -16.53
CA ASP A 5 5.19 2.27 -17.16
C ASP A 5 6.31 2.05 -16.14
N VAL A 6 6.58 0.77 -15.88
CA VAL A 6 7.64 0.31 -14.97
C VAL A 6 9.01 0.19 -15.65
N SER A 7 9.13 0.56 -16.94
CA SER A 7 10.35 0.45 -17.73
C SER A 7 11.17 1.74 -17.81
N ALA A 8 10.77 2.78 -17.07
CA ALA A 8 11.37 4.11 -17.14
C ALA A 8 11.31 4.74 -18.55
N LEU A 9 10.19 4.58 -19.26
CA LEU A 9 10.00 5.05 -20.63
C LEU A 9 11.05 4.46 -21.59
N ALA A 10 11.22 3.14 -21.55
CA ALA A 10 12.13 2.43 -22.45
C ALA A 10 11.60 2.40 -23.90
N ASP A 11 10.27 2.40 -24.08
CA ASP A 11 9.60 2.50 -25.37
C ASP A 11 8.88 3.86 -25.48
N PRO A 12 9.38 4.80 -26.32
CA PRO A 12 8.76 6.10 -26.53
C PRO A 12 7.29 6.04 -27.00
N ALA A 13 6.90 4.96 -27.70
CA ALA A 13 5.54 4.80 -28.21
C ALA A 13 4.49 4.81 -27.08
N VAL A 14 4.88 4.45 -25.85
CA VAL A 14 4.01 4.53 -24.67
C VAL A 14 3.59 5.98 -24.39
N ALA A 15 4.54 6.93 -24.46
CA ALA A 15 4.24 8.34 -24.25
C ALA A 15 3.44 8.93 -25.42
N GLU A 16 3.80 8.59 -26.66
CA GLU A 16 3.07 9.03 -27.86
C GLU A 16 1.58 8.62 -27.81
N LEU A 17 1.30 7.36 -27.44
CA LEU A 17 -0.08 6.87 -27.27
C LEU A 17 -0.80 7.58 -26.12
N CYS A 18 -0.11 7.87 -25.02
CA CYS A 18 -0.72 8.61 -23.91
C CYS A 18 -1.09 10.04 -24.35
N ALA A 19 -0.20 10.70 -25.11
CA ALA A 19 -0.44 12.02 -25.67
C ALA A 19 -1.62 12.01 -26.66
N GLU A 20 -1.65 11.06 -27.59
CA GLU A 20 -2.72 10.92 -28.59
C GLU A 20 -4.10 10.75 -27.95
N HIS A 21 -4.18 9.98 -26.87
CA HIS A 21 -5.45 9.63 -26.23
C HIS A 21 -5.77 10.45 -24.96
N GLY A 22 -4.93 11.40 -24.57
CA GLY A 22 -5.08 12.15 -23.33
C GLY A 22 -5.10 11.25 -22.08
N ALA A 23 -4.32 10.18 -22.08
CA ALA A 23 -4.21 9.25 -20.96
C ALA A 23 -3.14 9.69 -19.97
N GLY A 24 -3.38 9.43 -18.68
CA GLY A 24 -2.36 9.64 -17.65
C GLY A 24 -1.18 8.69 -17.82
N LEU A 25 0.03 9.14 -17.52
CA LEU A 25 1.26 8.36 -17.62
C LEU A 25 1.99 8.36 -16.27
N VAL A 26 2.28 7.19 -15.72
CA VAL A 26 3.18 7.04 -14.58
C VAL A 26 4.52 6.54 -15.11
N ILE A 27 5.60 7.29 -14.83
CA ILE A 27 6.96 6.87 -15.15
C ILE A 27 7.63 6.39 -13.88
N THR A 28 8.01 5.11 -13.85
CA THR A 28 8.69 4.51 -12.69
C THR A 28 10.21 4.49 -12.89
N HIS A 29 10.96 4.84 -11.85
CA HIS A 29 12.40 4.67 -11.84
C HIS A 29 12.78 3.18 -11.81
N THR A 30 13.68 2.80 -12.72
CA THR A 30 14.42 1.54 -12.66
C THR A 30 15.73 1.71 -13.43
N ARG A 31 16.81 1.10 -12.94
CA ARG A 31 18.05 0.91 -13.70
C ARG A 31 18.11 -0.44 -14.41
N ALA A 32 17.28 -1.40 -13.99
CA ALA A 32 17.23 -2.71 -14.58
C ALA A 32 16.36 -2.72 -15.84
N ALA A 33 16.80 -3.47 -16.85
CA ALA A 33 15.97 -3.80 -17.99
C ALA A 33 14.70 -4.56 -17.56
N PRO A 34 13.61 -4.49 -18.33
CA PRO A 34 12.38 -5.20 -18.03
C PRO A 34 12.63 -6.68 -17.75
N LYS A 35 12.03 -7.21 -16.67
CA LYS A 35 12.12 -8.62 -16.23
C LYS A 35 13.52 -9.08 -15.77
N VAL A 36 14.49 -8.16 -15.63
CA VAL A 36 15.80 -8.44 -15.06
C VAL A 36 15.81 -8.03 -13.59
N LYS A 37 16.30 -8.90 -12.71
CA LYS A 37 16.55 -8.56 -11.31
C LYS A 37 18.04 -8.25 -11.15
N ASP A 38 18.36 -6.97 -11.22
CA ASP A 38 19.71 -6.46 -11.04
C ASP A 38 19.70 -5.35 -9.99
N PHE A 39 20.56 -5.48 -8.97
CA PHE A 39 20.72 -4.48 -7.93
C PHE A 39 21.94 -3.67 -8.30
N GLY A 40 21.71 -2.60 -9.07
CA GLY A 40 22.79 -1.69 -9.47
C GLY A 40 23.39 -0.97 -8.26
N GLU A 41 24.62 -0.51 -8.38
CA GLU A 41 25.28 0.27 -7.32
C GLU A 41 24.91 1.76 -7.45
N TYR A 42 24.31 2.33 -6.40
CA TYR A 42 24.04 3.75 -6.33
C TYR A 42 25.10 4.44 -5.47
N ALA A 43 25.74 5.49 -6.00
CA ALA A 43 26.53 6.40 -5.17
C ALA A 43 25.60 7.18 -4.21
N ASP A 44 24.48 7.68 -4.73
CA ASP A 44 23.34 8.17 -3.96
C ASP A 44 22.04 7.77 -4.70
N VAL A 45 21.24 6.90 -4.08
CA VAL A 45 19.99 6.39 -4.67
C VAL A 45 18.96 7.51 -4.89
N VAL A 46 18.95 8.54 -4.04
CA VAL A 46 17.96 9.61 -4.12
C VAL A 46 18.30 10.55 -5.27
N ALA A 47 19.56 10.93 -5.38
CA ALA A 47 20.04 11.78 -6.47
C ALA A 47 19.80 11.12 -7.84
N ASP A 48 20.11 9.83 -7.95
CA ASP A 48 19.87 9.07 -9.19
C ASP A 48 18.38 8.99 -9.54
N VAL A 49 17.51 8.75 -8.55
CA VAL A 49 16.06 8.72 -8.76
C VAL A 49 15.55 10.06 -9.28
N ILE A 50 15.99 11.17 -8.68
CA ILE A 50 15.61 12.52 -9.11
C ILE A 50 16.10 12.80 -10.54
N GLU A 51 17.37 12.51 -10.82
CA GLU A 51 17.98 12.76 -12.14
C GLU A 51 17.25 12.00 -13.25
N LEU A 52 17.11 10.68 -13.09
CA LEU A 52 16.45 9.85 -14.09
C LEU A 52 15.00 10.24 -14.28
N LEU A 53 14.22 10.42 -13.20
CA LEU A 53 12.80 10.77 -13.33
C LEU A 53 12.60 12.15 -13.96
N ARG A 54 13.46 13.13 -13.66
CA ARG A 54 13.44 14.45 -14.29
C ARG A 54 13.67 14.37 -15.79
N ASP A 55 14.64 13.56 -16.20
CA ASP A 55 14.96 13.37 -17.62
C ASP A 55 13.85 12.63 -18.36
N ARG A 56 13.27 11.59 -17.77
CA ARG A 56 12.14 10.87 -18.38
C ARG A 56 10.87 11.70 -18.43
N ALA A 57 10.60 12.51 -17.40
CA ALA A 57 9.50 13.47 -17.42
C ALA A 57 9.66 14.52 -18.51
N ARG A 58 10.89 14.97 -18.79
CA ARG A 58 11.19 15.85 -19.94
C ARG A 58 10.90 15.14 -21.26
N ALA A 59 11.44 13.93 -21.45
CA ALA A 59 11.24 13.16 -22.67
C ALA A 59 9.75 12.90 -22.97
N ALA A 60 8.93 12.56 -21.95
CA ALA A 60 7.50 12.37 -22.14
C ALA A 60 6.77 13.65 -22.58
N ARG A 61 7.14 14.81 -22.02
CA ARG A 61 6.57 16.11 -22.42
C ARG A 61 6.97 16.49 -23.84
N ASP A 62 8.22 16.23 -24.23
CA ASP A 62 8.69 16.47 -25.59
C ASP A 62 7.94 15.61 -26.63
N LEU A 63 7.40 14.46 -26.20
CA LEU A 63 6.52 13.58 -26.98
C LEU A 63 5.03 13.98 -26.91
N GLY A 64 4.70 15.10 -26.28
CA GLY A 64 3.35 15.67 -26.24
C GLY A 64 2.48 15.22 -25.06
N VAL A 65 3.03 14.48 -24.08
CA VAL A 65 2.29 14.15 -22.87
C VAL A 65 2.03 15.42 -22.07
N ASP A 66 0.75 15.69 -21.77
CA ASP A 66 0.33 16.81 -20.95
C ASP A 66 0.95 16.73 -19.55
N GLU A 67 1.42 17.87 -19.04
CA GLU A 67 2.09 17.93 -17.75
C GLU A 67 1.18 17.45 -16.63
N ASP A 68 -0.09 17.85 -16.58
CA ASP A 68 -1.03 17.44 -15.54
C ASP A 68 -1.40 15.96 -15.60
N SER A 69 -1.13 15.31 -16.73
CA SER A 69 -1.37 13.87 -16.95
C SER A 69 -0.21 12.97 -16.49
N LEU A 70 0.93 13.54 -16.11
CA LEU A 70 2.11 12.77 -15.71
C LEU A 70 2.17 12.54 -14.18
N LEU A 71 2.64 11.37 -13.75
CA LEU A 71 2.98 11.04 -12.36
C LEU A 71 4.35 10.34 -12.35
N LEU A 72 5.06 10.40 -11.23
CA LEU A 72 6.38 9.79 -11.09
C LEU A 72 6.40 8.76 -9.96
N ASP A 73 6.98 7.58 -10.19
CA ASP A 73 7.13 6.53 -9.18
C ASP A 73 8.64 6.32 -8.88
N PRO A 74 9.09 6.48 -7.61
CA PRO A 74 10.49 6.27 -7.22
C PRO A 74 11.00 4.82 -7.36
N GLY A 75 10.13 3.86 -7.66
CA GLY A 75 10.51 2.49 -7.99
C GLY A 75 11.10 1.72 -6.81
N PHE A 76 10.40 1.70 -5.67
CA PHE A 76 10.86 0.96 -4.49
C PHE A 76 11.04 -0.54 -4.79
N ASP A 77 12.19 -1.08 -4.42
CA ASP A 77 12.67 -2.43 -4.72
C ASP A 77 12.72 -2.79 -6.23
N LEU A 78 12.70 -1.78 -7.11
CA LEU A 78 13.06 -1.95 -8.52
C LEU A 78 14.50 -1.51 -8.70
N ALA A 79 15.35 -2.49 -8.94
CA ALA A 79 16.80 -2.35 -8.99
C ALA A 79 17.42 -1.68 -7.74
N LYS A 80 16.78 -1.82 -6.58
CA LYS A 80 17.21 -1.27 -5.29
C LYS A 80 17.20 -2.36 -4.23
N THR A 81 18.21 -2.37 -3.38
CA THR A 81 18.26 -3.18 -2.17
C THR A 81 17.27 -2.67 -1.12
N PRO A 82 16.89 -3.49 -0.12
CA PRO A 82 16.10 -3.03 1.03
C PRO A 82 16.66 -1.78 1.71
N GLN A 83 17.98 -1.68 1.84
CA GLN A 83 18.64 -0.53 2.48
C GLN A 83 18.44 0.74 1.66
N GLU A 84 18.62 0.66 0.34
CA GLU A 84 18.43 1.78 -0.58
C GLU A 84 16.96 2.22 -0.64
N SER A 85 16.01 1.28 -0.64
CA SER A 85 14.58 1.59 -0.53
C SER A 85 14.25 2.34 0.76
N VAL A 86 14.86 1.96 1.89
CA VAL A 86 14.69 2.69 3.16
C VAL A 86 15.35 4.08 3.11
N GLN A 87 16.54 4.21 2.51
CA GLN A 87 17.22 5.50 2.33
C GLN A 87 16.35 6.45 1.49
N LEU A 88 15.80 5.96 0.38
CA LEU A 88 14.90 6.71 -0.48
C LEU A 88 13.63 7.13 0.26
N LEU A 89 13.04 6.23 1.04
CA LEU A 89 11.83 6.53 1.81
C LEU A 89 12.06 7.59 2.90
N ARG A 90 13.25 7.59 3.53
CA ARG A 90 13.64 8.60 4.53
C ARG A 90 13.84 10.00 3.95
N ARG A 91 14.20 10.07 2.67
CA ARG A 91 14.52 11.30 1.93
C ARG A 91 13.45 11.63 0.90
N LEU A 92 12.23 11.12 1.10
CA LEU A 92 11.16 11.20 0.11
C LEU A 92 10.74 12.64 -0.20
N SER A 93 10.87 13.57 0.74
CA SER A 93 10.60 15.00 0.54
C SER A 93 11.54 15.66 -0.49
N GLU A 94 12.74 15.13 -0.71
CA GLU A 94 13.65 15.65 -1.75
C GLU A 94 13.10 15.43 -3.16
N LEU A 95 12.15 14.52 -3.34
CA LEU A 95 11.51 14.27 -4.64
C LEU A 95 10.42 15.29 -4.95
N GLU A 96 10.02 16.16 -4.01
CA GLU A 96 9.12 17.28 -4.29
C GLU A 96 9.68 18.23 -5.35
N ASP A 97 11.01 18.32 -5.46
CA ASP A 97 11.73 19.09 -6.48
C ASP A 97 11.50 18.59 -7.92
N LEU A 98 10.85 17.44 -8.10
CA LEU A 98 10.38 16.98 -9.41
C LEU A 98 9.15 17.74 -9.89
N GLY A 99 8.45 18.45 -9.00
CA GLY A 99 7.29 19.29 -9.33
C GLY A 99 6.05 18.50 -9.75
N ARG A 100 6.05 17.17 -9.60
CA ARG A 100 4.95 16.29 -10.04
C ARG A 100 4.47 15.36 -8.93
N PRO A 101 3.17 14.98 -8.91
CA PRO A 101 2.65 14.02 -7.95
C PRO A 101 3.40 12.69 -8.02
N LEU A 102 3.68 12.13 -6.83
CA LEU A 102 4.35 10.84 -6.73
C LEU A 102 3.34 9.70 -6.59
N LEU A 103 3.49 8.64 -7.39
CA LEU A 103 2.83 7.36 -7.15
C LEU A 103 3.77 6.46 -6.35
N LEU A 104 3.28 5.92 -5.23
CA LEU A 104 4.10 5.12 -4.31
C LEU A 104 3.58 3.70 -4.22
N ALA A 105 4.23 2.80 -4.97
CA ALA A 105 3.96 1.37 -4.95
C ALA A 105 4.73 0.63 -3.84
N ILE A 106 4.56 1.04 -2.58
CA ILE A 106 5.33 0.53 -1.43
C ILE A 106 4.69 -0.66 -0.69
N SER A 107 3.46 -1.04 -1.04
CA SER A 107 2.73 -2.10 -0.35
C SER A 107 3.37 -3.48 -0.51
N ARG A 108 3.55 -4.19 0.61
CA ARG A 108 4.10 -5.56 0.70
C ARG A 108 5.51 -5.74 0.11
N LYS A 109 6.25 -4.65 -0.06
CA LYS A 109 7.60 -4.63 -0.61
C LYS A 109 8.64 -5.37 0.22
N ASP A 110 9.74 -5.76 -0.42
CA ASP A 110 10.83 -6.55 0.15
C ASP A 110 11.56 -5.83 1.27
N PHE A 111 11.71 -4.50 1.20
CA PHE A 111 12.29 -3.76 2.33
C PHE A 111 11.47 -3.90 3.63
N ILE A 112 10.14 -3.97 3.52
CA ILE A 112 9.27 -4.25 4.68
C ILE A 112 9.56 -5.65 5.19
N GLY A 113 9.66 -6.64 4.29
CA GLY A 113 10.01 -8.00 4.65
C GLY A 113 11.38 -8.11 5.34
N ALA A 114 12.37 -7.35 4.89
CA ALA A 114 13.70 -7.31 5.47
C ALA A 114 13.69 -6.72 6.90
N ILE A 115 12.84 -5.72 7.16
CA ILE A 115 12.68 -5.12 8.49
C ILE A 115 11.90 -6.04 9.44
N THR A 116 10.79 -6.62 8.98
CA THR A 116 9.84 -7.31 9.86
C THR A 116 9.99 -8.83 9.90
N GLY A 117 10.80 -9.41 9.01
CA GLY A 117 10.91 -10.87 8.83
C GLY A 117 9.63 -11.53 8.29
N ARG A 118 8.74 -10.76 7.65
CA ARG A 118 7.43 -11.25 7.18
C ARG A 118 7.43 -11.56 5.69
N ARG A 119 6.70 -12.62 5.33
CA ARG A 119 6.42 -12.98 3.92
C ARG A 119 5.48 -11.95 3.29
N PRO A 120 5.45 -11.80 1.95
CA PRO A 120 4.70 -10.75 1.28
C PRO A 120 3.24 -10.57 1.73
N ALA A 121 2.48 -11.66 1.87
CA ALA A 121 1.07 -11.60 2.31
C ALA A 121 0.91 -11.07 3.75
N ASP A 122 1.93 -11.23 4.59
CA ASP A 122 1.92 -10.91 6.02
C ASP A 122 2.53 -9.51 6.30
N ARG A 123 2.76 -8.69 5.28
CA ARG A 123 3.40 -7.34 5.38
C ARG A 123 2.40 -6.19 5.52
N GLY A 124 1.12 -6.47 5.80
CA GLY A 124 0.06 -5.45 5.91
C GLY A 124 0.37 -4.35 6.93
N ALA A 125 0.63 -4.72 8.19
CA ALA A 125 0.97 -3.76 9.24
C ALA A 125 2.24 -2.96 8.93
N GLY A 126 3.27 -3.63 8.38
CA GLY A 126 4.50 -2.95 7.96
C GLY A 126 4.27 -1.96 6.80
N THR A 127 3.30 -2.24 5.91
CA THR A 127 2.89 -1.32 4.85
C THR A 127 2.29 -0.04 5.42
N LEU A 128 1.43 -0.13 6.44
CA LEU A 128 0.82 1.05 7.07
C LEU A 128 1.88 1.96 7.70
N GLY A 129 2.92 1.38 8.32
CA GLY A 129 4.07 2.15 8.81
C GLY A 129 4.89 2.77 7.68
N ALA A 130 5.10 2.03 6.58
CA ALA A 130 5.93 2.50 5.47
C ALA A 130 5.29 3.63 4.64
N ILE A 131 3.96 3.77 4.65
CA ILE A 131 3.29 4.84 3.90
C ILE A 131 3.34 6.19 4.61
N GLU A 132 3.71 6.27 5.89
CA GLU A 132 3.67 7.53 6.66
C GLU A 132 4.45 8.68 6.01
N PRO A 133 5.70 8.49 5.53
CA PRO A 133 6.48 9.58 4.93
C PRO A 133 5.79 10.18 3.69
N ALA A 134 4.99 9.39 2.97
CA ALA A 134 4.25 9.85 1.81
C ALA A 134 3.14 10.86 2.13
N LEU A 135 2.62 10.82 3.35
CA LEU A 135 1.41 11.56 3.73
C LEU A 135 1.68 13.04 3.98
N ASN A 136 2.95 13.44 3.95
CA ASN A 136 3.36 14.84 4.01
C ASN A 136 3.65 15.40 2.61
N LEU A 137 3.59 14.57 1.56
CA LEU A 137 3.80 15.00 0.19
C LEU A 137 2.50 15.50 -0.44
N PRO A 138 2.52 16.63 -1.15
CA PRO A 138 1.36 17.12 -1.86
C PRO A 138 0.97 16.17 -3.01
N GLY A 139 -0.29 15.75 -3.05
CA GLY A 139 -0.85 14.98 -4.16
C GLY A 139 -0.35 13.53 -4.30
N ALA A 140 0.32 12.97 -3.29
CA ALA A 140 0.82 11.60 -3.36
C ALA A 140 -0.31 10.57 -3.58
N VAL A 141 -0.05 9.62 -4.48
CA VAL A 141 -0.96 8.52 -4.82
C VAL A 141 -0.40 7.22 -4.25
N LEU A 142 -1.13 6.59 -3.33
CA LEU A 142 -0.71 5.33 -2.73
C LEU A 142 -1.26 4.14 -3.53
N ARG A 143 -0.38 3.24 -3.98
CA ARG A 143 -0.78 1.97 -4.59
C ARG A 143 -0.66 0.85 -3.56
N VAL A 144 -1.81 0.37 -3.07
CA VAL A 144 -1.89 -0.60 -1.97
C VAL A 144 -2.70 -1.85 -2.33
N HIS A 145 -2.37 -2.97 -1.69
CA HIS A 145 -3.15 -4.22 -1.81
C HIS A 145 -4.36 -4.23 -0.85
N GLU A 146 -4.18 -3.70 0.36
CA GLU A 146 -5.20 -3.68 1.43
C GLU A 146 -5.84 -2.29 1.52
N VAL A 147 -6.82 -2.04 0.65
CA VAL A 147 -7.45 -0.70 0.54
C VAL A 147 -8.18 -0.32 1.84
N ALA A 148 -9.00 -1.22 2.40
CA ALA A 148 -9.77 -0.94 3.60
C ALA A 148 -8.87 -0.59 4.80
N ALA A 149 -7.88 -1.42 5.11
CA ALA A 149 -6.95 -1.16 6.20
C ALA A 149 -6.12 0.12 6.00
N THR A 150 -5.78 0.46 4.74
CA THR A 150 -5.10 1.72 4.43
C THR A 150 -6.03 2.91 4.66
N ALA A 151 -7.29 2.84 4.22
CA ALA A 151 -8.28 3.88 4.43
C ALA A 151 -8.56 4.11 5.93
N ASP A 152 -8.65 3.04 6.72
CA ASP A 152 -8.80 3.12 8.18
C ASP A 152 -7.60 3.82 8.82
N PHE A 153 -6.37 3.42 8.45
CA PHE A 153 -5.15 4.06 8.92
C PHE A 153 -5.10 5.56 8.61
N LEU A 154 -5.45 5.94 7.37
CA LEU A 154 -5.51 7.35 6.96
C LEU A 154 -6.56 8.12 7.77
N SER A 155 -7.77 7.56 7.91
CA SER A 155 -8.87 8.18 8.66
C SER A 155 -8.50 8.44 10.12
N VAL A 156 -7.90 7.45 10.78
CA VAL A 156 -7.42 7.58 12.16
C VAL A 156 -6.29 8.60 12.26
N ARG A 157 -5.32 8.57 11.34
CA ARG A 157 -4.22 9.54 11.33
C ARG A 157 -4.71 10.97 11.14
N THR A 158 -5.61 11.21 10.19
CA THR A 158 -6.23 12.53 9.93
C THR A 158 -6.93 13.05 11.19
N ALA A 159 -7.68 12.19 11.90
CA ALA A 159 -8.32 12.59 13.14
C ALA A 159 -7.29 12.96 14.24
N LEU A 160 -6.23 12.16 14.39
CA LEU A 160 -5.15 12.43 15.35
C LEU A 160 -4.33 13.69 15.03
N ARG A 161 -4.34 14.15 13.77
CA ARG A 161 -3.73 15.41 13.34
C ARG A 161 -4.64 16.62 13.56
N GLY A 162 -5.90 16.41 13.97
CA GLY A 162 -6.89 17.48 14.11
C GLY A 162 -7.46 17.98 12.77
N GLU A 163 -7.32 17.19 11.71
CA GLU A 163 -7.85 17.49 10.37
C GLU A 163 -9.29 16.96 10.20
N SER A 164 -9.72 16.09 11.12
CA SER A 164 -11.10 15.61 11.26
C SER A 164 -11.39 15.29 12.73
N ASP A 165 -12.67 15.26 13.10
CA ASP A 165 -13.09 14.86 14.44
C ASP A 165 -13.84 13.53 14.40
N PRO A 166 -13.63 12.64 15.39
CA PRO A 166 -14.53 11.52 15.60
C PRO A 166 -15.92 12.02 16.02
N PRO A 167 -16.96 11.16 15.97
CA PRO A 167 -18.27 11.52 16.50
C PRO A 167 -18.19 12.01 17.95
N ALA A 168 -18.83 13.14 18.25
CA ALA A 168 -18.81 13.74 19.59
C ALA A 168 -19.59 12.94 20.65
N GLY A 169 -20.45 12.02 20.22
CA GLY A 169 -21.32 11.22 21.07
C GLY A 169 -20.75 9.84 21.45
N PRO A 170 -21.47 9.08 22.30
CA PRO A 170 -21.06 7.73 22.61
C PRO A 170 -21.07 6.84 21.36
N LEU A 171 -20.05 5.98 21.24
CA LEU A 171 -19.97 4.96 20.20
C LEU A 171 -21.19 4.04 20.21
N GLU A 172 -21.70 3.71 19.02
CA GLU A 172 -22.81 2.79 18.82
C GLU A 172 -22.52 1.42 19.47
N ALA A 173 -23.55 0.80 20.06
CA ALA A 173 -23.39 -0.44 20.82
C ALA A 173 -22.76 -1.58 19.99
N GLN A 174 -23.13 -1.68 18.71
CA GLN A 174 -22.61 -2.68 17.77
C GLN A 174 -21.10 -2.59 17.51
N LEU A 175 -20.49 -1.43 17.74
CA LEU A 175 -19.04 -1.22 17.56
C LEU A 175 -18.25 -1.44 18.87
N ARG A 176 -18.92 -1.67 20.00
CA ARG A 176 -18.27 -1.83 21.32
C ARG A 176 -17.97 -3.28 21.68
N THR A 177 -18.71 -4.22 21.11
CA THR A 177 -18.67 -5.63 21.51
C THR A 177 -18.76 -6.51 20.27
N GLU A 178 -17.96 -7.56 20.23
CA GLU A 178 -18.14 -8.63 19.26
C GLU A 178 -19.44 -9.37 19.54
N GLU A 179 -20.20 -9.73 18.49
CA GLU A 179 -21.30 -10.67 18.67
C GLU A 179 -20.74 -12.02 19.14
N PRO A 180 -21.32 -12.64 20.18
CA PRO A 180 -20.91 -13.97 20.58
C PRO A 180 -21.03 -14.93 19.39
N PRO A 181 -20.05 -15.84 19.18
CA PRO A 181 -20.10 -16.78 18.07
C PRO A 181 -21.42 -17.55 18.09
N ARG A 182 -22.14 -17.56 16.95
CA ARG A 182 -23.42 -18.27 16.83
C ARG A 182 -23.19 -19.74 17.18
N ARG A 183 -23.77 -20.21 18.29
CA ARG A 183 -23.70 -21.63 18.68
C ARG A 183 -24.31 -22.45 17.54
N SER A 184 -23.50 -23.31 16.91
CA SER A 184 -24.00 -24.26 15.93
C SER A 184 -24.96 -25.24 16.64
N GLY A 185 -26.10 -25.53 16.02
CA GLY A 185 -27.22 -26.26 16.63
C GLY A 185 -26.98 -27.74 16.95
N ARG A 186 -25.75 -28.18 17.26
CA ARG A 186 -25.45 -29.57 17.63
C ARG A 186 -25.49 -29.86 19.13
N ASP A 187 -25.49 -28.86 20.01
CA ASP A 187 -25.46 -29.09 21.47
C ASP A 187 -26.82 -29.18 22.18
N GLN A 188 -27.95 -29.10 21.45
CA GLN A 188 -29.28 -29.22 22.08
C GLN A 188 -29.74 -30.68 22.31
N ARG A 189 -28.93 -31.70 21.99
CA ARG A 189 -29.30 -33.13 22.17
C ARG A 189 -28.52 -33.88 23.25
N ALA A 190 -27.88 -33.20 24.20
CA ALA A 190 -27.17 -33.85 25.32
C ALA A 190 -27.78 -33.62 26.71
N GLY A 191 -28.94 -32.94 26.82
CA GLY A 191 -29.53 -32.54 28.10
C GLY A 191 -30.74 -33.33 28.60
N LEU A 192 -31.30 -34.25 27.81
CA LEU A 192 -32.54 -34.97 28.14
C LEU A 192 -32.27 -36.48 28.23
N GLY A 193 -31.67 -36.94 29.32
CA GLY A 193 -31.44 -38.36 29.51
C GLY A 193 -30.72 -38.73 30.79
N ARG A 194 -31.41 -38.63 31.93
CA ARG A 194 -31.26 -39.50 33.12
C ARG A 194 -32.38 -39.15 34.12
N ARG A 195 -33.58 -39.67 33.87
CA ARG A 195 -34.58 -39.88 34.93
C ARG A 195 -34.07 -41.04 35.78
N ALA A 196 -33.85 -40.79 37.06
CA ALA A 196 -33.59 -41.83 38.05
C ALA A 196 -34.82 -42.75 38.14
N VAL A 197 -34.61 -44.05 37.94
CA VAL A 197 -35.58 -45.10 38.26
C VAL A 197 -35.34 -45.48 39.71
N LEU A 198 -36.22 -45.02 40.61
CA LEU A 198 -36.39 -45.59 41.94
C LEU A 198 -37.33 -46.79 41.78
N GLY A 199 -36.79 -48.00 41.87
CA GLY A 199 -37.56 -49.23 41.96
C GLY A 199 -37.75 -49.61 43.42
N GLU A 200 -38.94 -49.37 43.95
CA GLU A 200 -39.47 -50.10 45.10
C GLU A 200 -39.89 -51.49 44.65
N THR A 201 -39.46 -52.53 45.37
CA THR A 201 -40.15 -53.83 45.38
C THR A 201 -40.19 -54.38 46.80
N GLN A 202 -41.30 -55.06 47.08
CA GLN A 202 -41.96 -55.21 48.37
C GLN A 202 -41.44 -56.34 49.26
N ARG A 203 -41.95 -56.30 50.50
CA ARG A 203 -41.93 -57.28 51.59
C ARG A 203 -42.16 -58.74 51.15
N GLY A 204 -41.50 -59.64 51.89
CA GLY A 204 -41.78 -61.06 52.05
C GLY A 204 -40.93 -61.59 53.19
#